data_AF-A0A923R1S6-F1
#
_entry.id   AF-A0A923R1S6-F1
#
_cell.length_a   1.000
_cell.length_b   1.000
_cell.length_c   1.000
_cell.angle_alpha   90.00
_cell.angle_beta   90.00
_cell.angle_gamma   90.00
#
_symmetry.space_group_name_H-M   'P 1'
#
loop_
_entity.id
_entity.type
_entity.pdbx_description
1 polymer ?
#
loop_
_entity_poly.entity_id
_entity_poly.type
_entity_poly.pdbx_seq_one_letter_code
_entity_poly.pdbx_strand_id
1 'polypeptide(L)' 'LEQAKQFTAATNVTAIAITKLDGTAKGGVVLAIASQFKIPVKFIGVGEKMEDLLIFDKDEFVDSLFKLEG' A
#
# COMPACT_ATOMS: atom_id res chain seq x y z
N LEU A 1 8.35 -2.42 -6.80
CA LEU A 1 7.70 -3.08 -7.96
C LEU A 1 8.37 -4.41 -8.28
N GLU A 2 9.68 -4.48 -8.44
CA GLU A 2 10.38 -5.73 -8.79
C GLU A 2 10.10 -6.90 -7.83
N GLN A 3 10.10 -6.64 -6.52
CA GLN A 3 9.78 -7.66 -5.52
C GLN A 3 8.36 -8.23 -5.70
N ALA A 4 7.36 -7.38 -5.94
CA ALA A 4 5.98 -7.82 -6.19
C ALA A 4 5.90 -8.71 -7.44
N LYS A 5 6.62 -8.33 -8.50
CA LYS A 5 6.73 -9.13 -9.73
C LYS A 5 7.26 -10.53 -9.47
N GLN A 6 8.38 -10.64 -8.74
CA GLN A 6 8.99 -11.93 -8.44
C GLN A 6 8.08 -12.83 -7.59
N PHE A 7 7.38 -12.26 -6.59
CA PHE A 7 6.41 -13.04 -5.80
C PHE A 7 5.22 -13.52 -6.62
N THR A 8 4.64 -12.67 -7.47
CA THR A 8 3.51 -13.05 -8.34
C THR A 8 3.90 -14.08 -9.41
N ALA A 9 5.17 -14.14 -9.79
CA ALA A 9 5.69 -15.18 -10.68
C ALA A 9 5.94 -16.51 -9.95
N ALA A 10 6.30 -16.45 -8.67
CA ALA A 10 6.61 -17.64 -7.87
C ALA A 10 5.35 -18.33 -7.32
N THR A 11 4.29 -17.57 -7.00
CA THR A 11 3.05 -18.11 -6.44
C THR A 11 1.87 -17.15 -6.65
N ASN A 12 0.65 -17.68 -6.51
CA ASN A 12 -0.55 -16.87 -6.60
C ASN A 12 -0.66 -15.93 -5.38
N VAL A 13 -0.68 -14.63 -5.64
CA VAL A 13 -0.83 -13.59 -4.61
C VAL A 13 -2.23 -13.01 -4.69
N THR A 14 -2.99 -13.10 -3.59
CA THR A 14 -4.40 -12.67 -3.55
C THR A 14 -4.59 -11.25 -3.01
N ALA A 15 -3.67 -10.78 -2.18
CA ALA A 15 -3.71 -9.46 -1.58
C ALA A 15 -2.32 -9.00 -1.14
N ILE A 16 -2.15 -7.68 -0.96
CA ILE A 16 -0.90 -7.06 -0.52
C ILE A 16 -1.13 -6.25 0.77
N ALA A 17 -0.16 -6.31 1.68
CA ALA A 17 -0.05 -5.39 2.80
C ALA A 17 1.16 -4.47 2.56
N ILE A 18 1.01 -3.16 2.79
CA ILE A 18 2.08 -2.18 2.58
C ILE A 18 2.36 -1.47 3.90
N THR A 19 3.58 -1.60 4.41
CA THR A 19 3.97 -1.03 5.71
C THR A 19 4.86 0.20 5.53
N LYS A 20 5.09 0.91 6.65
CA LYS A 20 5.96 2.08 6.75
C LYS A 20 5.49 3.27 5.89
N LEU A 21 4.17 3.52 5.87
CA LEU A 21 3.53 4.64 5.18
C LEU A 21 3.49 5.93 6.02
N ASP A 22 3.94 5.87 7.27
CA ASP A 22 4.22 7.01 8.15
C ASP A 22 5.27 7.99 7.58
N GLY A 23 6.07 7.55 6.60
CA GLY A 23 6.96 8.41 5.82
C GLY A 23 6.27 8.91 4.54
N THR A 24 6.15 10.24 4.41
CA THR A 24 5.44 10.99 3.35
C THR A 24 5.80 10.67 1.89
N ALA A 25 6.84 9.88 1.62
CA ALA A 25 7.35 9.62 0.27
C ALA A 25 6.88 8.31 -0.38
N LYS A 26 6.00 7.50 0.25
CA LYS A 26 5.71 6.13 -0.23
C LYS A 26 4.31 5.91 -0.84
N GLY A 27 3.46 6.93 -0.85
CA GLY A 27 2.11 6.84 -1.44
C GLY A 27 2.10 6.40 -2.92
N GLY A 28 3.04 6.92 -3.72
CA GLY A 28 3.12 6.59 -5.15
C GLY A 28 3.44 5.12 -5.44
N VAL A 29 4.15 4.42 -4.55
CA VAL A 29 4.47 3.00 -4.72
C VAL A 29 3.23 2.12 -4.54
N VAL A 30 2.31 2.51 -3.64
CA VAL A 30 1.03 1.82 -3.43
C VAL A 30 0.21 1.81 -4.72
N LEU A 31 0.04 2.99 -5.32
CA LEU A 31 -0.71 3.16 -6.57
C LEU A 31 -0.06 2.39 -7.72
N ALA A 32 1.27 2.42 -7.84
CA ALA A 32 1.99 1.70 -8.88
C ALA A 32 1.85 0.18 -8.76
N ILE A 33 1.92 -0.37 -7.54
CA ILE A 33 1.74 -1.81 -7.29
C ILE A 33 0.30 -2.24 -7.62
N ALA A 34 -0.71 -1.51 -7.10
CA ALA A 34 -2.11 -1.82 -7.32
C ALA A 34 -2.47 -1.77 -8.82
N SER A 35 -2.00 -0.74 -9.54
CA SER A 35 -2.23 -0.57 -10.97
C SER A 35 -1.56 -1.66 -11.81
N GLN A 36 -0.28 -1.97 -11.54
CA GLN A 36 0.49 -2.89 -12.37
C GLN A 36 0.06 -4.36 -12.20
N PHE A 37 -0.19 -4.80 -10.97
CA PHE A 37 -0.44 -6.22 -10.69
C PHE A 37 -1.91 -6.58 -10.60
N LYS A 38 -2.81 -5.58 -10.53
CA LYS A 38 -4.26 -5.78 -10.30
C LYS A 38 -4.56 -6.63 -9.05
N ILE A 39 -3.67 -6.57 -8.07
CA ILE A 39 -3.83 -7.26 -6.78
C ILE A 39 -4.31 -6.23 -5.77
N PRO A 40 -5.38 -6.52 -5.00
CA PRO A 40 -5.90 -5.58 -4.02
C PRO A 40 -4.90 -5.37 -2.88
N VAL A 41 -4.71 -4.11 -2.51
CA VAL A 41 -4.09 -3.76 -1.22
C VAL A 41 -5.16 -3.97 -0.15
N LYS A 42 -4.85 -4.74 0.88
CA LYS A 42 -5.79 -5.11 1.96
C LYS A 42 -5.46 -4.44 3.28
N PHE A 43 -4.17 -4.20 3.55
CA PHE A 43 -3.73 -3.57 4.78
C PHE A 43 -2.64 -2.53 4.52
N ILE A 44 -2.60 -1.52 5.37
CA ILE A 44 -1.53 -0.52 5.40
C ILE A 44 -0.98 -0.36 6.81
N GLY A 45 0.34 -0.26 6.92
CA GLY A 45 1.04 0.03 8.19
C GLY A 45 1.48 1.48 8.21
N VAL A 46 0.93 2.27 9.13
CA VAL A 46 1.15 3.73 9.26
C VAL A 46 1.97 4.10 10.51
N GLY A 47 2.75 3.16 11.02
CA GLY A 47 3.59 3.32 12.21
C GLY A 47 4.26 2.02 12.62
N GLU A 48 4.79 1.99 13.84
CA GLU A 48 5.58 0.86 14.37
C GLU A 48 4.81 -0.01 15.37
N LYS A 49 3.63 0.44 15.83
CA LYS A 49 2.84 -0.27 16.84
C LYS A 49 1.91 -1.30 16.20
N MET A 50 1.41 -2.22 17.02
CA MET A 50 0.47 -3.26 16.57
C MET A 50 -0.84 -2.65 16.05
N GLU A 51 -1.26 -1.53 16.65
CA GLU A 51 -2.48 -0.82 16.31
C GLU A 51 -2.32 0.00 15.01
N ASP A 52 -1.11 0.19 14.52
CA ASP A 52 -0.81 0.99 13.33
C ASP A 52 -1.01 0.20 12.02
N LEU A 53 -1.45 -1.06 12.10
CA LEU A 53 -1.85 -1.86 10.94
C LEU A 53 -3.36 -1.71 10.70
N LEU A 54 -3.70 -0.96 9.66
CA LEU A 54 -5.07 -0.61 9.31
C LEU A 54 -5.55 -1.40 8.09
N ILE A 55 -6.87 -1.60 7.98
CA ILE A 55 -7.50 -2.07 6.73
C ILE A 55 -7.34 -0.97 5.69
N PHE A 56 -6.98 -1.35 4.47
CA PHE A 56 -6.85 -0.39 3.38
C PHE A 56 -8.22 0.09 2.92
N ASP A 57 -8.46 1.40 3.07
CA ASP A 57 -9.56 2.11 2.44
C ASP A 57 -8.97 3.03 1.35
N LYS A 58 -9.44 2.85 0.11
CA LYS A 58 -8.92 3.59 -1.04
C LYS A 58 -9.26 5.09 -0.97
N ASP A 59 -10.43 5.42 -0.43
CA ASP A 59 -10.97 6.78 -0.43
C ASP A 59 -10.26 7.57 0.68
N GLU A 60 -10.10 6.96 1.87
CA GLU A 60 -9.30 7.52 2.96
C GLU A 60 -7.82 7.70 2.56
N PHE A 61 -7.26 6.73 1.84
CA PHE A 61 -5.88 6.80 1.37
C PHE A 61 -5.67 7.95 0.38
N VAL A 62 -6.56 8.09 -0.63
CA VAL A 62 -6.53 9.21 -1.58
C VAL A 62 -6.65 10.53 -0.85
N ASP A 63 -7.62 10.65 0.06
CA ASP A 63 -7.79 11.86 0.88
C ASP A 63 -6.52 12.21 1.67
N SER A 64 -5.85 11.23 2.27
CA SER A 64 -4.61 11.47 3.02
C SER A 64 -3.45 11.95 2.14
N LEU A 65 -3.38 11.53 0.87
CA LEU A 65 -2.34 11.94 -0.06
C LEU A 65 -2.48 13.41 -0.47
N PHE A 66 -3.72 13.88 -0.65
CA PHE A 66 -4.02 15.24 -1.13
C PHE A 66 -4.27 16.25 0.00
N LYS A 67 -4.50 15.79 1.24
CA LYS A 67 -4.60 16.68 2.43
C LYS A 67 -3.27 17.35 2.82
N LEU A 68 -2.14 16.90 2.28
CA LEU A 68 -0.82 17.51 2.53
C LEU A 68 -0.56 18.78 1.67
N GLU A 69 -1.50 19.21 0.83
CA GLU A 69 -1.38 20.42 0.00
C GLU A 69 -2.18 21.65 0.52
N GLY A 70 -2.62 21.63 1.79
CA GLY A 70 -3.37 22.73 2.43
C GLY A 70 -2.58 23.55 3.44
#